data_AF-A0A524EYJ9-F1
#
_entry.id   AF-A0A524EYJ9-F1
#
_cell.length_a   1.000
_cell.length_b   1.000
_cell.length_c   1.000
_cell.angle_alpha   90.00
_cell.angle_beta   90.00
_cell.angle_gamma   90.00
#
_symmetry.space_group_name_H-M   'P 1'
#
loop_
_entity.id
_entity.type
_entity.pdbx_description
1 polymer ?
#
loop_
_entity_poly.entity_id
_entity_poly.type
_entity_poly.pdbx_seq_one_letter_code
_entity_poly.pdbx_strand_id
1 'polypeptide(L)'
;MTFAIKFEEDAIRDIQRDYIQVKCSPFQLFLIKRISEAICEQIDIPMLTIRAATWYTLKEWQLRNNRTIAEVNCSDIKSKIIAGKEIFDIGKHILKQFLKEPSVENEMKLDIAYEKAFKIYLNVINEVTS
;
A
#
# COMPACT_ATOMS: atom_id res chain seq x y z
N MET A 1 2.84 -2.20 -19.38
CA MET A 1 3.39 -3.56 -19.26
C MET A 1 3.06 -4.01 -17.86
N THR A 2 2.29 -5.08 -17.73
CA THR A 2 1.83 -5.61 -16.44
C THR A 2 2.64 -6.87 -16.15
N PHE A 3 3.20 -6.96 -14.96
CA PHE A 3 4.00 -8.08 -14.52
C PHE A 3 3.09 -9.18 -13.98
N ALA A 4 3.22 -10.39 -14.51
CA ALA A 4 2.64 -11.57 -13.88
C ALA A 4 3.51 -11.99 -12.68
N ILE A 5 2.91 -11.97 -11.47
CA ILE A 5 3.54 -12.39 -10.23
C ILE A 5 2.58 -13.36 -9.53
N LYS A 6 3.10 -14.50 -9.05
CA LYS A 6 2.29 -15.47 -8.30
C LYS A 6 2.43 -15.23 -6.79
N PHE A 7 1.30 -15.25 -6.11
CA PHE A 7 1.21 -15.08 -4.67
C PHE A 7 0.66 -16.34 -4.01
N GLU A 8 0.95 -16.51 -2.72
CA GLU A 8 0.36 -17.55 -1.88
C GLU A 8 -1.14 -17.26 -1.65
N GLU A 9 -2.00 -18.10 -2.22
CA GLU A 9 -3.45 -17.85 -2.27
C GLU A 9 -4.11 -17.83 -0.89
N ASP A 10 -3.67 -18.70 0.03
CA ASP A 10 -4.23 -18.78 1.38
C ASP A 10 -3.90 -17.53 2.20
N ALA A 11 -2.65 -17.06 2.12
CA ALA A 11 -2.23 -15.81 2.77
C ALA A 11 -3.00 -14.60 2.24
N ILE A 12 -3.30 -14.57 0.93
CA ILE A 12 -4.16 -13.53 0.33
C ILE A 12 -5.58 -13.60 0.89
N ARG A 13 -6.18 -14.79 0.97
CA ARG A 13 -7.57 -14.95 1.42
C ARG A 13 -7.77 -14.47 2.85
N ASP A 14 -6.78 -14.69 3.72
CA ASP A 14 -6.85 -14.28 5.11
C ASP A 14 -6.83 -12.76 5.25
N ILE A 15 -5.91 -12.05 4.57
CA ILE A 15 -5.89 -10.57 4.62
C ILE A 15 -7.15 -9.95 4.00
N GLN A 16 -7.72 -10.57 2.96
CA GLN A 16 -8.93 -10.08 2.31
C GLN A 16 -10.15 -10.20 3.22
N ARG A 17 -10.24 -11.27 4.02
CA ARG A 17 -11.34 -11.49 4.97
C ARG A 17 -11.36 -10.39 6.04
N ASP A 18 -10.20 -10.03 6.57
CA ASP A 18 -10.06 -8.98 7.58
C ASP A 18 -10.42 -7.59 7.06
N TYR A 19 -10.15 -7.32 5.77
CA TYR A 19 -10.45 -6.02 5.15
C TYR A 19 -11.95 -5.73 5.00
N ILE A 20 -12.79 -6.74 4.77
CA ILE A 20 -14.24 -6.56 4.52
C ILE A 20 -14.96 -5.87 5.71
N GLN A 21 -14.37 -5.90 6.90
CA GLN A 21 -14.96 -5.34 8.12
C GLN A 21 -14.48 -3.92 8.45
N VAL A 22 -13.63 -3.32 7.62
CA VAL A 22 -12.94 -2.07 7.92
C VAL A 22 -13.79 -0.85 7.54
N LYS A 23 -13.85 0.14 8.46
CA LYS A 23 -14.43 1.46 8.19
C LYS A 23 -13.31 2.48 7.91
N CYS A 24 -13.16 2.90 6.66
CA CYS A 24 -12.26 3.98 6.24
C CYS A 24 -13.02 5.29 6.00
N SER A 25 -12.36 6.43 6.18
CA SER A 25 -12.92 7.72 5.77
C SER A 25 -12.96 7.87 4.23
N PRO A 26 -13.79 8.78 3.67
CA PRO A 26 -13.85 8.99 2.22
C PRO A 26 -12.49 9.33 1.59
N PHE A 27 -11.68 10.15 2.25
CA PHE A 27 -10.33 10.49 1.79
C PHE A 27 -9.38 9.29 1.83
N GLN A 28 -9.44 8.47 2.89
CA GLN A 28 -8.67 7.23 2.97
C GLN A 28 -9.07 6.25 1.88
N LEU A 29 -10.37 6.10 1.61
CA LEU A 29 -10.87 5.25 0.52
C LEU A 29 -10.38 5.75 -0.85
N PHE A 30 -10.38 7.06 -1.08
CA PHE A 30 -9.84 7.66 -2.30
C PHE A 30 -8.35 7.35 -2.48
N LEU A 31 -7.53 7.56 -1.45
CA LEU A 31 -6.10 7.26 -1.48
C LEU A 31 -5.82 5.78 -1.69
N ILE A 32 -6.48 4.90 -0.90
CA ILE A 32 -6.36 3.44 -1.03
C ILE A 32 -6.70 3.02 -2.45
N LYS A 33 -7.80 3.54 -3.02
CA LYS A 33 -8.22 3.24 -4.39
C LYS A 33 -7.15 3.65 -5.41
N ARG A 34 -6.67 4.90 -5.37
CA ARG A 34 -5.68 5.43 -6.32
C ARG A 34 -4.35 4.68 -6.26
N ILE A 35 -3.87 4.38 -5.06
CA ILE A 35 -2.64 3.61 -4.86
C ILE A 35 -2.83 2.17 -5.34
N SER A 36 -3.97 1.55 -5.01
CA SER A 36 -4.24 0.18 -5.43
C SER A 36 -4.34 0.04 -6.95
N GLU A 37 -5.01 0.98 -7.62
CA GLU A 37 -5.08 1.07 -9.07
C GLU A 37 -3.69 1.18 -9.70
N ALA A 38 -2.84 2.06 -9.18
CA ALA A 38 -1.47 2.21 -9.67
C ALA A 38 -0.64 0.93 -9.56
N ILE A 39 -0.79 0.17 -8.47
CA ILE A 39 -0.07 -1.10 -8.28
C ILE A 39 -0.64 -2.16 -9.22
N CYS A 40 -1.96 -2.30 -9.32
CA CYS A 40 -2.62 -3.27 -10.20
C CYS A 40 -2.39 -3.00 -11.70
N GLU A 41 -2.12 -1.76 -12.11
CA GLU A 41 -1.70 -1.47 -13.48
C GLU A 41 -0.33 -2.08 -13.82
N GLN A 42 0.55 -2.17 -12.82
CA GLN A 42 1.92 -2.67 -12.98
C GLN A 42 2.03 -4.16 -12.68
N ILE A 43 1.18 -4.70 -11.81
CA ILE A 43 1.23 -6.09 -11.35
C ILE A 43 -0.14 -6.72 -11.51
N ASP A 44 -0.18 -7.90 -12.13
CA ASP A 44 -1.39 -8.69 -12.26
C ASP A 44 -1.74 -9.34 -10.92
N ILE A 45 -2.36 -8.54 -10.05
CA ILE A 45 -2.78 -8.91 -8.71
C ILE A 45 -4.22 -8.44 -8.49
N PRO A 46 -5.07 -9.24 -7.83
CA PRO A 46 -6.43 -8.82 -7.55
C PRO A 46 -6.47 -7.52 -6.74
N MET A 47 -7.31 -6.57 -7.17
CA MET A 47 -7.53 -5.29 -6.49
C MET A 47 -7.84 -5.46 -5.00
N LEU A 48 -8.62 -6.49 -4.64
CA LEU A 48 -8.97 -6.79 -3.26
C LEU A 48 -7.74 -7.15 -2.41
N THR A 49 -6.74 -7.83 -3.00
CA THR A 49 -5.48 -8.15 -2.34
C THR A 49 -4.69 -6.90 -2.00
N ILE A 50 -4.56 -5.95 -2.93
CA ILE A 50 -3.83 -4.72 -2.66
C ILE A 50 -4.55 -3.85 -1.63
N ARG A 51 -5.89 -3.78 -1.68
CA ARG A 51 -6.66 -3.07 -0.65
C ARG A 51 -6.47 -3.68 0.74
N ALA A 52 -6.48 -5.00 0.83
CA ALA A 52 -6.22 -5.72 2.07
C ALA A 52 -4.79 -5.50 2.59
N ALA A 53 -3.79 -5.63 1.71
CA ALA A 53 -2.39 -5.36 2.05
C ALA A 53 -2.21 -3.90 2.52
N THR A 54 -2.84 -2.94 1.84
CA THR A 54 -2.81 -1.52 2.21
C THR A 54 -3.42 -1.30 3.60
N TRP A 55 -4.54 -1.94 3.91
CA TRP A 55 -5.12 -1.85 5.26
C TRP A 55 -4.20 -2.41 6.34
N TYR A 56 -3.67 -3.62 6.12
CA TYR A 56 -2.75 -4.25 7.08
C TYR A 56 -1.51 -3.39 7.29
N THR A 57 -0.98 -2.80 6.21
CA THR A 57 0.12 -1.84 6.23
C THR A 57 -0.17 -0.64 7.12
N LEU A 58 -1.34 -0.02 6.97
CA LEU A 58 -1.74 1.13 7.79
C LEU A 58 -1.84 0.74 9.26
N LYS A 59 -2.47 -0.40 9.57
CA LYS A 59 -2.58 -0.91 10.94
C LYS A 59 -1.20 -1.15 11.57
N GLU A 60 -0.31 -1.83 10.84
CA GLU A 60 1.05 -2.12 11.28
C GLU A 60 1.85 -0.83 11.52
N TRP A 61 1.76 0.14 10.61
CA TRP A 61 2.41 1.44 10.77
C TRP A 61 1.91 2.19 12.01
N GLN A 62 0.59 2.21 12.23
CA GLN A 62 -0.02 2.86 13.39
C GLN A 62 0.43 2.22 14.72
N LEU A 63 0.54 0.89 14.76
CA LEU A 63 1.04 0.15 15.92
C LEU A 63 2.51 0.47 16.21
N ARG A 64 3.37 0.47 15.18
CA ARG A 64 4.81 0.74 15.32
C ARG A 64 5.10 2.16 15.79
N ASN A 65 4.28 3.13 15.35
CA ASN A 65 4.52 4.55 15.60
C ASN A 65 3.66 5.12 16.74
N ASN A 66 2.75 4.33 17.31
CA ASN A 66 1.75 4.78 18.28
C ASN A 66 1.04 6.08 17.84
N ARG A 67 0.66 6.13 16.55
CA ARG A 67 0.07 7.29 15.88
C ARG A 67 -1.05 6.84 14.97
N THR A 68 -2.04 7.69 14.77
CA THR A 68 -3.15 7.50 13.84
C THR A 68 -2.87 8.15 12.49
N ILE A 69 -3.53 7.67 11.44
CA ILE A 69 -3.46 8.30 10.11
C ILE A 69 -4.04 9.72 10.13
N ALA A 70 -5.00 10.01 11.02
CA ALA A 70 -5.55 11.34 11.20
C ALA A 70 -4.47 12.33 11.70
N GLU A 71 -3.65 11.92 12.67
CA GLU A 71 -2.54 12.74 13.18
C GLU A 71 -1.49 13.03 12.11
N VAL A 72 -1.17 12.05 11.25
CA VAL A 72 -0.28 12.27 10.09
C VAL A 72 -0.88 13.31 9.14
N ASN A 73 -2.20 13.24 8.88
CA ASN A 73 -2.85 14.17 7.96
C ASN A 73 -2.83 15.63 8.48
N CYS A 74 -2.76 15.82 9.79
CA CYS A 74 -2.62 17.14 10.41
C CYS A 74 -1.16 17.61 10.58
N SER A 75 -0.19 16.76 10.26
CA SER A 75 1.23 17.08 10.40
C SER A 75 1.75 17.96 9.25
N ASP A 76 2.96 18.50 9.38
CA ASP A 76 3.63 19.23 8.32
C ASP A 76 3.99 18.31 7.12
N ILE A 77 4.25 18.92 5.96
CA ILE A 77 4.51 18.18 4.71
C ILE A 77 5.68 17.20 4.86
N LYS A 78 6.73 17.56 5.60
CA LYS A 78 7.88 16.69 5.84
C LYS A 78 7.47 15.42 6.59
N SER A 79 6.67 15.56 7.66
CA SER A 79 6.15 14.41 8.40
C SER A 79 5.23 13.53 7.57
N LYS A 80 4.39 14.12 6.71
CA LYS A 80 3.53 13.38 5.77
C LYS A 80 4.35 12.54 4.78
N ILE A 81 5.45 13.10 4.27
CA ILE A 81 6.35 12.39 3.35
C ILE A 81 7.05 11.22 4.07
N ILE A 82 7.55 11.43 5.29
CA ILE A 82 8.22 10.39 6.09
C ILE A 82 7.25 9.24 6.38
N ALA A 83 6.08 9.54 6.95
CA ALA A 83 5.07 8.53 7.25
C ALA A 83 4.61 7.78 5.99
N GLY A 84 4.41 8.51 4.89
CA GLY A 84 4.08 7.92 3.60
C GLY A 84 5.14 6.92 3.14
N LYS A 85 6.43 7.28 3.21
CA LYS A 85 7.53 6.38 2.82
C LYS A 85 7.53 5.11 3.67
N GLU A 86 7.40 5.24 4.98
CA GLU A 86 7.36 4.08 5.90
C GLU A 86 6.17 3.16 5.62
N ILE A 87 4.97 3.73 5.38
CA ILE A 87 3.77 2.98 4.99
C ILE A 87 4.05 2.21 3.68
N PHE A 88 4.59 2.86 2.66
CA PHE A 88 4.90 2.19 1.40
C PHE A 88 5.93 1.07 1.57
N ASP A 89 6.98 1.28 2.38
CA ASP A 89 8.00 0.27 2.66
C ASP A 89 7.42 -0.94 3.41
N ILE A 90 6.52 -0.72 4.38
CA ILE A 90 5.81 -1.81 5.08
C ILE A 90 4.94 -2.60 4.08
N GLY A 91 4.15 -1.93 3.26
CA GLY A 91 3.25 -2.60 2.32
C GLY A 91 3.99 -3.41 1.29
N LYS A 92 5.11 -2.87 0.81
CA LYS A 92 6.01 -3.58 -0.10
C LYS A 92 6.59 -4.83 0.54
N HIS A 93 7.04 -4.74 1.79
CA HIS A 93 7.56 -5.87 2.53
C HIS A 93 6.51 -6.98 2.71
N ILE A 94 5.27 -6.62 3.06
CA ILE A 94 4.15 -7.57 3.21
C ILE A 94 3.91 -8.33 1.90
N LEU A 95 3.83 -7.63 0.75
CA LEU A 95 3.60 -8.32 -0.52
C LEU A 95 4.79 -9.18 -0.96
N LYS A 96 6.04 -8.80 -0.62
CA LYS A 96 7.21 -9.65 -0.85
C LYS A 96 7.14 -10.96 -0.05
N GLN A 97 6.63 -10.92 1.19
CA GLN A 97 6.44 -12.12 2.02
C GLN A 97 5.36 -13.06 1.48
N PHE A 98 4.40 -12.55 0.70
CA PHE A 98 3.33 -13.35 0.10
C PHE A 98 3.64 -13.86 -1.31
N LEU A 99 4.86 -13.64 -1.80
CA LEU A 99 5.31 -14.23 -3.06
C LEU A 99 5.38 -15.75 -2.92
N LYS A 100 4.72 -16.45 -3.85
CA LYS A 100 4.82 -17.92 -3.94
C LYS A 100 6.22 -18.38 -4.31
N GLU A 101 6.86 -17.63 -5.19
CA GLU A 101 8.22 -17.85 -5.65
C GLU A 101 9.01 -16.56 -5.46
N PRO A 102 9.60 -16.34 -4.27
CA PRO A 102 10.46 -15.19 -4.03
C PRO A 102 11.71 -15.32 -4.90
N SER A 103 11.87 -14.39 -5.83
CA SER A 103 13.03 -14.27 -6.71
C SER A 103 13.40 -12.80 -6.81
N VAL A 104 14.68 -12.53 -7.09
CA VAL A 104 15.17 -11.16 -7.29
C VAL A 104 14.34 -10.43 -8.35
N GLU A 105 13.95 -11.13 -9.41
CA GLU A 105 13.11 -10.56 -10.47
C GLU A 105 11.71 -10.17 -9.98
N ASN A 106 11.03 -11.05 -9.23
CA ASN A 106 9.69 -10.78 -8.70
C ASN A 106 9.70 -9.67 -7.64
N GLU A 107 10.74 -9.64 -6.82
CA GLU A 107 10.95 -8.55 -5.87
C GLU A 107 11.21 -7.21 -6.56
N MET A 108 12.04 -7.18 -7.60
CA MET A 108 12.30 -5.97 -8.38
C MET A 108 11.03 -5.43 -9.05
N LYS A 109 10.15 -6.31 -9.55
CA LYS A 109 8.85 -5.91 -10.12
C LYS A 109 7.96 -5.23 -9.08
N LEU A 110 7.94 -5.75 -7.85
CA LEU A 110 7.26 -5.10 -6.72
C LEU A 110 7.90 -3.76 -6.37
N ASP A 111 9.23 -3.67 -6.33
CA ASP A 111 9.94 -2.41 -6.08
C ASP A 111 9.55 -1.32 -7.10
N ILE A 112 9.53 -1.64 -8.40
CA ILE A 112 9.13 -0.72 -9.47
C ILE A 112 7.66 -0.26 -9.32
N ALA A 113 6.76 -1.18 -9.01
CA ALA A 113 5.34 -0.86 -8.84
C ALA A 113 5.13 0.09 -7.64
N TYR A 114 5.79 -0.18 -6.52
CA TYR A 114 5.71 0.66 -5.32
C TYR A 114 6.35 2.03 -5.51
N GLU A 115 7.46 2.14 -6.23
CA GLU A 115 8.05 3.43 -6.55
C GLU A 115 7.10 4.30 -7.40
N LYS A 116 6.43 3.72 -8.40
CA LYS A 116 5.44 4.44 -9.21
C LYS A 116 4.23 4.88 -8.37
N ALA A 117 3.71 3.99 -7.54
CA ALA A 117 2.61 4.30 -6.64
C ALA A 117 2.99 5.38 -5.61
N PHE A 118 4.24 5.39 -5.14
CA PHE A 118 4.73 6.40 -4.20
C PHE A 118 4.79 7.79 -4.85
N LYS A 119 5.19 7.89 -6.13
CA LYS A 119 5.14 9.16 -6.87
C LYS A 119 3.72 9.71 -6.98
N ILE A 120 2.72 8.85 -7.17
CA ILE A 120 1.31 9.25 -7.17
C ILE A 120 0.90 9.79 -5.80
N TYR A 121 1.30 9.12 -4.72
CA TYR A 121 1.07 9.61 -3.36
C TYR A 121 1.69 11.00 -3.15
N LEU A 122 2.94 11.20 -3.55
CA LEU A 122 3.63 12.50 -3.45
C LEU A 122 2.88 13.61 -4.20
N ASN A 123 2.36 13.33 -5.40
CA ASN A 123 1.57 14.30 -6.15
C ASN A 123 0.28 14.66 -5.43
N VAL A 124 -0.45 13.68 -4.90
CA VAL A 124 -1.71 13.93 -4.18
C VAL A 124 -1.49 14.77 -2.93
N ILE A 125 -0.46 14.49 -2.13
CA ILE A 125 -0.20 15.30 -0.93
C ILE A 125 0.28 16.72 -1.27
N ASN A 126 0.95 16.91 -2.41
CA ASN A 126 1.37 18.23 -2.89
C ASN A 126 0.17 19.05 -3.36
N GLU A 127 -0.76 18.44 -4.12
CA GLU A 127 -2.01 19.09 -4.56
C GLU A 127 -2.92 19.48 -3.41
N VAL A 128 -2.96 18.70 -2.32
CA VAL A 128 -3.80 18.97 -1.13
C VAL A 128 -3.18 20.02 -0.20
N THR A 129 -1.89 20.33 -0.34
CA THR A 129 -1.18 21.34 0.47
C THR A 129 -0.91 22.66 -0.25
N SER A 130 -1.30 22.75 -1.53
CA SER A 130 -1.28 23.96 -2.36
C SER A 130 -2.59 24.75 -2.23
#